data_AF-A0A401U3M8-F1
#
_entry.id   AF-A0A401U3M8-F1
#
_cell.length_a   1.000
_cell.length_b   1.000
_cell.length_c   1.000
_cell.angle_alpha   90.00
_cell.angle_beta   90.00
_cell.angle_gamma   90.00
#
_symmetry.space_group_name_H-M   'P 1'
#
loop_
_entity.id
_entity.type
_entity.pdbx_description
1 polymer ?
#
loop_
_entity_poly.entity_id
_entity_poly.type
_entity_poly.pdbx_seq_one_letter_code
_entity_poly.pdbx_strand_id
1 'polypeptide(L)'
;MAIRQAIAAKANITYKILFNDAVAMTGGQPVDGPVSVQAIAHSVRAEGVSRIALVSDDPAHFSPADLPVGVTIHAREEMDAVQRELRDISGVTVLIYQQTCATEKRRRRKRGTIADPQRFAYINDLVCEGCGDCSVESNCLSVEPKETPFGRKRKINLSTC
;
A
#
# COMPACT_ATOMS: atom_id res chain seq x y z
N MET A 1 17.80 5.85 -10.45
CA MET A 1 18.25 6.90 -11.40
C MET A 1 17.23 8.02 -11.64
N ALA A 2 15.92 7.73 -11.72
CA ALA A 2 14.90 8.75 -12.01
C ALA A 2 14.86 9.94 -11.01
N ILE A 3 14.85 9.66 -9.70
CA ILE A 3 14.77 10.70 -8.65
C ILE A 3 15.96 11.67 -8.73
N ARG A 4 17.19 11.15 -8.84
CA ARG A 4 18.41 11.96 -8.99
C ARG A 4 18.34 12.89 -10.20
N GLN A 5 17.86 12.39 -11.34
CA GLN A 5 17.71 13.19 -12.56
C GLN A 5 16.66 14.28 -12.40
N ALA A 6 15.52 13.98 -11.77
CA ALA A 6 14.48 14.97 -11.49
C ALA A 6 15.00 16.10 -10.58
N ILE A 7 15.82 15.77 -9.58
CA ILE A 7 16.47 16.76 -8.70
C ILE A 7 17.44 17.63 -9.51
N ALA A 8 18.31 17.02 -10.32
CA ALA A 8 19.25 17.76 -11.17
C ALA A 8 18.55 18.70 -12.17
N ALA A 9 17.39 18.28 -12.69
CA ALA A 9 16.55 19.07 -13.58
C ALA A 9 15.70 20.12 -12.83
N LYS A 10 15.76 20.18 -11.49
CA LYS A 10 14.91 21.04 -10.65
C LYS A 10 13.42 20.87 -10.95
N ALA A 11 12.99 19.63 -11.23
CA ALA A 11 11.60 19.31 -11.47
C ALA A 11 10.75 19.52 -10.22
N ASN A 12 9.49 19.91 -10.41
CA ASN A 12 8.49 19.99 -9.35
C ASN A 12 7.57 18.76 -9.43
N ILE A 13 7.97 17.66 -8.78
CA ILE A 13 7.30 16.36 -8.91
C ILE A 13 7.37 15.54 -7.63
N THR A 14 6.26 14.86 -7.31
CA THR A 14 6.20 13.87 -6.23
C THR A 14 6.36 12.46 -6.76
N TYR A 15 7.33 11.71 -6.24
CA TYR A 15 7.45 10.27 -6.48
C TYR A 15 6.71 9.49 -5.38
N LYS A 16 5.70 8.69 -5.76
CA LYS A 16 5.04 7.75 -4.87
C LYS A 16 5.68 6.36 -4.99
N ILE A 17 6.40 5.94 -3.97
CA ILE A 17 7.04 4.62 -3.90
C ILE A 17 6.12 3.67 -3.15
N LEU A 18 5.57 2.69 -3.86
CA LEU A 18 4.76 1.63 -3.25
C LEU A 18 5.69 0.52 -2.77
N PHE A 19 5.86 0.40 -1.46
CA PHE A 19 6.68 -0.62 -0.85
C PHE A 19 5.81 -1.74 -0.28
N ASN A 20 6.00 -2.93 -0.83
CA ASN A 20 5.44 -4.18 -0.32
C ASN A 20 6.61 -5.10 0.08
N ASP A 21 6.49 -5.83 1.18
CA ASP A 21 7.52 -6.76 1.70
C ASP A 21 7.86 -7.95 0.75
N ALA A 22 7.28 -8.02 -0.46
CA ALA A 22 7.48 -9.08 -1.44
C ALA A 22 7.31 -8.56 -2.88
N VAL A 23 8.03 -9.16 -3.84
CA VAL A 23 7.82 -8.91 -5.29
C VAL A 23 6.47 -9.51 -5.70
N ALA A 24 5.44 -8.66 -5.73
CA ALA A 24 4.05 -9.09 -5.91
C ALA A 24 3.75 -9.74 -7.28
N MET A 25 4.57 -9.48 -8.30
CA MET A 25 4.27 -9.88 -9.69
C MET A 25 5.02 -11.14 -10.17
N THR A 26 5.94 -11.71 -9.37
CA THR A 26 6.78 -12.87 -9.78
C THR A 26 6.54 -14.14 -8.97
N GLY A 27 5.44 -14.21 -8.22
CA GLY A 27 5.15 -15.36 -7.36
C GLY A 27 5.88 -15.34 -6.01
N GLY A 28 6.27 -14.16 -5.52
CA GLY A 28 6.86 -14.00 -4.18
C GLY A 28 8.35 -14.28 -4.10
N GLN A 29 9.09 -14.09 -5.19
CA GLN A 29 10.55 -14.06 -5.13
C GLN A 29 11.00 -12.93 -4.19
N PRO A 30 12.02 -13.17 -3.35
CA PRO A 30 12.60 -12.11 -2.54
C PRO A 30 13.15 -11.00 -3.45
N VAL A 31 12.99 -9.75 -3.04
CA VAL A 31 13.65 -8.62 -3.70
C VAL A 31 15.17 -8.83 -3.59
N ASP A 32 15.92 -8.57 -4.66
CA ASP A 32 17.38 -8.61 -4.61
C ASP A 32 17.90 -7.55 -3.62
N GLY A 33 18.44 -8.04 -2.50
CA GLY A 33 18.89 -7.25 -1.36
C GLY A 33 17.76 -6.90 -0.37
N PRO A 34 18.08 -6.69 0.92
CA PRO A 34 17.09 -6.26 1.91
C PRO A 34 16.72 -4.79 1.67
N VAL A 35 15.84 -4.53 0.70
CA VAL A 35 15.27 -3.21 0.52
C VAL A 35 14.29 -2.99 1.66
N SER A 36 14.56 -2.00 2.51
CA SER A 36 13.67 -1.59 3.60
C SER A 36 13.17 -0.17 3.37
N VAL A 37 12.07 0.19 4.02
CA VAL A 37 11.55 1.56 4.02
C VAL A 37 12.62 2.55 4.49
N GLN A 38 13.38 2.20 5.52
CA GLN A 38 14.47 3.00 6.06
C GLN A 38 15.57 3.21 5.01
N ALA A 39 16.00 2.14 4.33
CA ALA A 39 17.02 2.22 3.29
C ALA A 39 16.58 3.11 2.12
N ILE A 40 15.30 3.01 1.70
CA ILE A 40 14.73 3.89 0.69
C ILE A 40 14.74 5.34 1.15
N ALA A 41 14.26 5.61 2.37
CA ALA A 41 14.20 6.96 2.92
C ALA A 41 15.60 7.61 3.00
N HIS A 42 16.61 6.89 3.49
CA HIS A 42 17.99 7.36 3.53
C HIS A 42 18.57 7.61 2.14
N SER A 43 18.32 6.69 1.20
CA SER A 43 18.78 6.85 -0.18
C SER A 43 18.19 8.10 -0.83
N VAL A 44 16.87 8.29 -0.79
CA VAL A 44 16.25 9.46 -1.42
C VAL A 44 16.58 10.77 -0.69
N ARG A 45 16.82 10.73 0.62
CA ARG A 45 17.35 11.90 1.35
C ARG A 45 18.74 12.28 0.86
N ALA A 46 19.63 11.30 0.68
CA ALA A 46 20.99 11.52 0.19
C ALA A 46 21.02 12.09 -1.24
N GLU A 47 20.00 11.80 -2.05
CA GLU A 47 19.83 12.41 -3.38
C GLU A 47 19.45 13.90 -3.32
N GLY A 48 18.96 14.39 -2.17
CA GLY A 48 18.55 15.80 -2.01
C GLY A 48 17.04 16.04 -2.16
N VAL A 49 16.21 15.02 -1.97
CA VAL A 49 14.74 15.19 -1.94
C VAL A 49 14.35 16.21 -0.87
N SER A 50 13.48 17.16 -1.24
CA SER A 50 13.06 18.26 -0.37
C SER A 50 12.20 17.77 0.80
N ARG A 51 11.24 16.90 0.52
CA ARG A 51 10.26 16.38 1.49
C ARG A 51 10.05 14.89 1.31
N ILE A 52 10.07 14.15 2.42
CA ILE A 52 9.81 12.70 2.45
C ILE A 52 8.70 12.42 3.46
N ALA A 53 7.59 11.86 3.01
CA ALA A 53 6.50 11.40 3.86
C ALA A 53 6.39 9.87 3.81
N LEU A 54 6.38 9.23 4.96
CA LEU A 54 6.10 7.81 5.12
C LEU A 54 4.64 7.63 5.52
N VAL A 55 3.89 6.88 4.73
CA VAL A 55 2.51 6.49 5.01
C VAL A 55 2.46 4.97 5.20
N SER A 56 1.83 4.51 6.29
CA SER A 56 1.71 3.07 6.59
C SER A 56 0.34 2.72 7.18
N ASP A 57 -0.08 1.46 6.99
CA ASP A 57 -1.18 0.83 7.75
C ASP A 57 -0.83 0.67 9.25
N ASP A 58 0.47 0.63 9.60
CA ASP A 58 0.98 0.45 10.97
C ASP A 58 2.15 1.43 11.25
N PRO A 59 1.84 2.74 11.37
CA PRO A 59 2.88 3.77 11.55
C PRO A 59 3.67 3.61 12.84
N ALA A 60 3.10 2.98 13.88
CA ALA A 60 3.76 2.74 15.16
C ALA A 60 4.95 1.77 15.05
N HIS A 61 5.03 0.98 13.98
CA HIS A 61 6.16 0.11 13.69
C HIS A 61 7.44 0.89 13.32
N PHE A 62 7.33 2.18 13.00
CA PHE A 62 8.45 3.00 12.57
C PHE A 62 8.87 3.96 13.67
N SER A 63 10.15 3.89 14.04
CA SER A 63 10.76 4.87 14.92
C SER A 63 11.30 6.05 14.09
N PRO A 64 11.00 7.30 14.45
CA PRO A 64 11.64 8.47 13.85
C PRO A 64 13.18 8.44 13.92
N ALA A 65 13.75 7.75 14.91
CA ALA A 65 15.21 7.62 15.09
C ALA A 65 15.89 6.79 13.98
N ASP A 66 15.15 5.89 13.33
CA ASP A 66 15.67 5.02 12.26
C ASP A 66 15.59 5.70 10.87
N LEU A 67 14.90 6.83 10.78
CA LEU A 67 14.64 7.56 9.56
C LEU A 67 15.55 8.79 9.44
N PRO A 68 15.88 9.24 8.23
CA PRO A 68 16.60 10.48 8.06
C PRO A 68 15.81 11.67 8.61
N VAL A 69 16.53 12.71 9.02
CA VAL A 69 15.93 13.94 9.56
C VAL A 69 14.87 14.49 8.60
N GLY A 70 13.75 14.95 9.18
CA GLY A 70 12.65 15.59 8.45
C GLY A 70 11.74 14.63 7.68
N VAL A 71 11.85 13.31 7.88
CA VAL A 71 10.79 12.38 7.47
C VAL A 71 9.63 12.49 8.45
N THR A 72 8.41 12.58 7.92
CA THR A 72 7.19 12.48 8.71
C THR A 72 6.54 11.12 8.54
N ILE A 73 5.88 10.63 9.58
CA ILE A 73 5.18 9.34 9.59
C ILE A 73 3.69 9.62 9.71
N HIS A 74 2.90 9.00 8.85
CA HIS A 74 1.46 9.22 8.72
C HIS A 74 0.71 7.90 8.69
N ALA A 75 -0.49 7.92 9.24
CA ALA A 75 -1.44 6.83 9.08
C ALA A 75 -2.02 6.84 7.65
N ARG A 76 -2.53 5.68 7.21
CA ARG A 76 -3.10 5.53 5.86
C ARG A 76 -4.25 6.49 5.56
N GLU A 77 -5.05 6.80 6.56
CA GLU A 77 -6.23 7.67 6.45
C GLU A 77 -5.85 9.10 6.04
N GLU A 78 -4.62 9.52 6.37
CA GLU A 78 -4.07 10.83 6.06
C GLU A 78 -3.49 10.93 4.63
N MET A 79 -3.48 9.82 3.86
CA MET A 79 -2.80 9.73 2.56
C MET A 79 -3.26 10.80 1.56
N ASP A 80 -4.55 11.14 1.54
CA ASP A 80 -5.07 12.20 0.65
C ASP A 80 -4.55 13.59 1.05
N ALA A 81 -4.57 13.90 2.35
CA ALA A 81 -4.06 15.16 2.89
C ALA A 81 -2.56 15.31 2.61
N VAL A 82 -1.77 14.25 2.87
CA VAL A 82 -0.33 14.23 2.59
C VAL A 82 -0.04 14.42 1.10
N GLN A 83 -0.79 13.76 0.21
CA GLN A 83 -0.60 13.95 -1.24
C GLN A 83 -0.89 15.38 -1.70
N ARG A 84 -1.87 16.05 -1.08
CA ARG A 84 -2.14 17.48 -1.36
C ARG A 84 -1.01 18.37 -0.83
N GLU A 85 -0.56 18.15 0.40
CA GLU A 85 0.61 18.86 0.96
C GLU A 85 1.84 18.73 0.04
N LEU A 86 2.16 17.51 -0.39
CA LEU A 86 3.34 17.25 -1.23
C LEU A 86 3.27 17.91 -2.61
N ARG A 87 2.05 18.16 -3.13
CA ARG A 87 1.83 18.84 -4.42
C ARG A 87 2.23 20.32 -4.35
N ASP A 88 2.01 20.95 -3.20
CA ASP A 88 2.23 22.39 -3.02
C ASP A 88 3.69 22.72 -2.67
N ILE A 89 4.50 21.71 -2.37
CA ILE A 89 5.93 21.86 -2.08
C ILE A 89 6.72 21.91 -3.38
N SER A 90 7.46 23.01 -3.58
CA SER A 90 8.36 23.16 -4.71
C SER A 90 9.55 22.19 -4.64
N GLY A 91 9.84 21.53 -5.75
CA GLY A 91 10.98 20.63 -5.92
C GLY A 91 10.56 19.16 -5.99
N VAL A 92 11.52 18.26 -5.77
CA VAL A 92 11.24 16.82 -5.79
C VAL A 92 10.85 16.37 -4.39
N THR A 93 9.69 15.76 -4.28
CA THR A 93 9.17 15.18 -3.04
C THR A 93 8.95 13.67 -3.18
N VAL A 94 8.94 12.94 -2.07
CA VAL A 94 8.73 11.49 -2.05
C VAL A 94 7.67 11.11 -1.03
N LEU A 95 6.71 10.29 -1.46
CA LEU A 95 5.78 9.59 -0.59
C LEU A 95 6.15 8.10 -0.62
N ILE A 96 6.63 7.58 0.51
CA ILE A 96 6.84 6.15 0.69
C ILE A 96 5.55 5.58 1.27
N TYR A 97 4.87 4.74 0.51
CA TYR A 97 3.65 4.07 0.92
C TYR A 97 3.98 2.62 1.25
N GLN A 98 4.05 2.31 2.55
CA GLN A 98 4.27 0.95 3.01
C GLN A 98 2.93 0.27 3.26
N GLN A 99 2.68 -0.82 2.54
CA GLN A 99 1.52 -1.67 2.78
C GLN A 99 1.96 -3.13 2.81
N THR A 100 1.53 -3.85 3.85
CA THR A 100 1.73 -5.30 3.87
C THR A 100 0.78 -5.93 2.85
N CYS A 101 1.33 -6.63 1.86
CA CYS A 101 0.56 -7.35 0.85
C CYS A 101 -0.38 -8.39 1.49
N ALA A 102 -1.58 -8.56 0.92
CA ALA A 102 -2.58 -9.53 1.37
C ALA A 102 -2.02 -10.96 1.51
N THR A 103 -1.16 -11.37 0.57
CA THR A 103 -0.51 -12.69 0.58
C THR A 103 0.40 -12.88 1.80
N GLU A 104 1.16 -11.87 2.20
CA GLU A 104 2.00 -11.95 3.41
C GLU A 104 1.18 -11.81 4.69
N LYS A 105 0.14 -10.95 4.72
CA LYS A 105 -0.83 -10.95 5.83
C LYS A 105 -1.41 -12.36 6.04
N ARG A 106 -1.77 -13.06 4.96
CA ARG A 106 -2.23 -14.46 4.99
C ARG A 106 -1.16 -15.43 5.51
N ARG A 107 0.08 -15.33 5.03
CA ARG A 107 1.17 -16.21 5.46
C ARG A 107 1.51 -16.02 6.94
N ARG A 108 1.43 -14.77 7.44
CA ARG A 108 1.58 -14.45 8.87
C ARG A 108 0.41 -14.99 9.71
N ARG A 109 -0.84 -14.87 9.24
CA ARG A 109 -2.03 -15.49 9.89
C ARG A 109 -1.90 -17.01 10.00
N LYS A 110 -1.52 -17.71 8.93
CA LYS A 110 -1.28 -19.18 8.97
C LYS A 110 -0.18 -19.57 9.97
N ARG A 111 0.79 -18.69 10.21
CA ARG A 111 1.88 -18.89 11.18
C ARG A 111 1.51 -18.42 12.59
N GLY A 112 0.30 -17.91 12.81
CA GLY A 112 -0.16 -17.40 14.11
C GLY A 112 0.49 -16.09 14.55
N THR A 113 1.17 -15.37 13.65
CA THR A 113 1.91 -14.13 13.99
C THR A 113 1.10 -12.85 13.76
N ILE A 114 -0.10 -12.95 13.19
CA ILE A 114 -1.08 -11.87 13.07
C ILE A 114 -2.44 -12.43 13.48
N ALA A 115 -3.21 -11.65 14.25
CA ALA A 115 -4.55 -12.02 14.68
C ALA A 115 -5.50 -12.22 13.47
N ASP A 116 -6.32 -13.26 13.55
CA ASP A 116 -7.37 -13.50 12.55
C ASP A 116 -8.51 -12.49 12.78
N PRO A 117 -9.04 -11.83 11.73
CA PRO A 117 -10.11 -10.87 11.89
C PRO A 117 -11.37 -11.55 12.44
N GLN A 118 -11.91 -10.99 13.53
CA GLN A 118 -13.12 -11.48 14.20
C GLN A 118 -14.38 -11.33 13.35
N ARG A 119 -14.32 -10.51 12.29
CA ARG A 119 -15.43 -10.23 11.36
C ARG A 119 -14.88 -10.17 9.94
N PHE A 120 -15.67 -10.64 9.00
CA PHE A 120 -15.34 -10.61 7.57
C PHE A 120 -16.53 -10.16 6.74
N ALA A 121 -16.23 -9.54 5.60
CA ALA A 121 -17.25 -9.17 4.63
C ALA A 121 -17.83 -10.45 3.99
N TYR A 122 -19.15 -10.52 3.94
CA TYR A 122 -19.88 -11.65 3.38
C TYR A 122 -20.99 -11.14 2.46
N ILE A 123 -21.10 -11.73 1.27
CA ILE A 123 -22.22 -11.47 0.36
C ILE A 123 -23.11 -12.71 0.42
N ASN A 124 -24.35 -12.52 0.89
CA ASN A 124 -25.38 -13.55 0.82
C ASN A 124 -25.88 -13.65 -0.62
N ASP A 125 -25.63 -14.79 -1.26
CA ASP A 125 -25.98 -15.03 -2.66
C ASP A 125 -27.48 -15.17 -2.91
N LEU A 126 -28.27 -15.47 -1.87
CA LEU A 126 -29.74 -15.49 -1.93
C LEU A 126 -30.33 -14.07 -2.00
N VAL A 127 -29.61 -13.05 -1.56
CA VAL A 127 -30.04 -11.64 -1.56
C VAL A 127 -29.35 -10.85 -2.67
N CYS A 128 -28.18 -11.30 -3.12
CA CYS A 128 -27.43 -10.62 -4.17
C CYS A 128 -28.21 -10.57 -5.48
N GLU A 129 -28.25 -9.41 -6.13
CA GLU A 129 -28.89 -9.23 -7.44
C GLU A 129 -27.90 -9.44 -8.60
N GLY A 130 -26.59 -9.40 -8.32
CA GLY A 130 -25.55 -9.49 -9.34
C GLY A 130 -25.25 -8.17 -10.06
N CYS A 131 -25.78 -7.03 -9.59
CA CYS A 131 -25.62 -5.70 -10.21
C CYS A 131 -24.17 -5.26 -10.42
N GLY A 132 -23.25 -5.64 -9.52
CA GLY A 132 -21.83 -5.30 -9.61
C GLY A 132 -21.42 -4.03 -8.86
N ASP A 133 -22.35 -3.32 -8.23
CA ASP A 133 -22.05 -2.08 -7.48
C ASP A 133 -20.98 -2.30 -6.41
N CYS A 134 -21.02 -3.44 -5.71
CA CYS A 134 -19.98 -3.82 -4.75
C CYS A 134 -18.57 -3.81 -5.37
N SER A 135 -18.40 -4.15 -6.64
CA SER A 135 -17.11 -4.06 -7.34
C SER A 135 -16.76 -2.63 -7.76
N VAL A 136 -17.75 -1.84 -8.18
CA VAL A 136 -17.56 -0.45 -8.60
C VAL A 136 -17.15 0.42 -7.42
N GLU A 137 -17.87 0.32 -6.31
CA GLU A 137 -17.65 1.13 -5.11
C GLU A 137 -16.37 0.74 -4.36
N SER A 138 -16.09 -0.56 -4.25
CA SER A 138 -14.93 -1.03 -3.49
C SER A 138 -13.65 -1.09 -4.32
N ASN A 139 -13.76 -1.22 -5.65
CA ASN A 139 -12.66 -1.60 -6.53
C ASN A 139 -11.87 -2.83 -6.01
N CYS A 140 -12.52 -3.73 -5.28
CA CYS A 140 -11.87 -4.82 -4.57
C CYS A 140 -11.77 -6.08 -5.44
N LEU A 141 -10.55 -6.56 -5.64
CA LEU A 141 -10.24 -7.77 -6.40
C LEU A 141 -10.81 -9.05 -5.77
N SER A 142 -11.14 -9.02 -4.48
CA SER A 142 -11.73 -10.17 -3.77
C SER A 142 -13.22 -10.33 -4.01
N VAL A 143 -13.87 -9.40 -4.72
CA VAL A 143 -15.27 -9.53 -5.15
C VAL A 143 -15.31 -10.37 -6.42
N GLU A 144 -15.59 -11.67 -6.26
CA GLU A 144 -15.61 -12.64 -7.35
C GLU A 144 -17.04 -12.96 -7.81
N PRO A 145 -17.23 -13.36 -9.07
CA PRO A 145 -18.50 -13.93 -9.51
C PRO A 145 -18.75 -15.29 -8.83
N LYS A 146 -20.03 -15.59 -8.59
CA LYS A 146 -20.52 -16.90 -8.13
C LYS A 146 -21.73 -17.29 -8.97
N GLU A 147 -21.64 -18.42 -9.68
CA GLU A 147 -22.78 -18.97 -10.40
C GLU A 147 -23.74 -19.66 -9.42
N THR A 148 -25.04 -19.39 -9.56
CA THR A 148 -26.09 -19.94 -8.70
C THR A 148 -27.33 -20.30 -9.55
N PRO A 149 -28.27 -21.10 -9.01
CA PRO A 149 -29.55 -21.35 -9.68
C PRO A 149 -30.38 -20.09 -9.97
N PHE A 150 -30.13 -18.99 -9.25
CA PHE A 150 -30.81 -17.70 -9.41
C PHE A 150 -30.02 -16.71 -10.29
N GLY A 151 -29.10 -17.23 -11.11
CA GLY A 151 -28.22 -16.46 -11.99
C GLY A 151 -26.86 -16.11 -11.36
N ARG A 152 -26.11 -15.26 -12.06
CA ARG A 152 -24.76 -14.84 -11.66
C ARG A 152 -24.80 -13.87 -10.48
N LYS A 153 -24.20 -14.27 -9.37
CA LYS A 153 -24.11 -13.51 -8.11
C LYS A 153 -22.66 -13.08 -7.84
N ARG A 154 -22.43 -12.48 -6.67
CA ARG A 154 -21.11 -12.11 -6.16
C ARG A 154 -20.81 -12.84 -4.86
N LYS A 155 -19.53 -13.07 -4.61
CA LYS A 155 -19.02 -13.61 -3.34
C LYS A 155 -17.74 -12.86 -2.96
N ILE A 156 -17.43 -12.84 -1.68
CA ILE A 156 -16.12 -12.39 -1.20
C ILE A 156 -15.20 -13.60 -1.12
N ASN A 157 -14.06 -13.53 -1.82
CA ASN A 157 -12.97 -14.48 -1.62
C ASN A 157 -12.22 -14.12 -0.34
N LEU A 158 -12.57 -14.78 0.76
CA LEU A 158 -11.93 -14.61 2.07
C LEU A 158 -10.44 -14.99 2.08
N SER A 159 -9.96 -15.73 1.08
CA SER A 159 -8.53 -16.06 0.97
C SER A 159 -7.70 -14.91 0.41
N THR A 160 -8.32 -13.99 -0.35
CA THR A 160 -7.66 -12.82 -0.96
C THR A 160 -8.09 -11.49 -0.35
N CYS A 161 -9.13 -11.50 0.50
CA CYS A 161 -9.69 -10.33 1.19
C CYS A 161 -8.89 -9.92 2.45
#